data_AF-A0A3M1KLF9-F1
#
_entry.id   AF-A0A3M1KLF9-F1
#
_cell.length_a   1.000
_cell.length_b   1.000
_cell.length_c   1.000
_cell.angle_alpha   90.00
_cell.angle_beta   90.00
_cell.angle_gamma   90.00
#
_symmetry.space_group_name_H-M   'P 1'
#
loop_
_entity.id
_entity.type
_entity.pdbx_description
1 polymer ?
#
loop_
_entity_poly.entity_id
_entity_poly.type
_entity_poly.pdbx_seq_one_letter_code
_entity_poly.pdbx_strand_id
1 'polypeptide(L)' 'MHRRIVSAPAALLLATGLLSGCDSRSFEGYSNYELSREYADCKRGGLSPAGAQRCNNIEKECEIRKQEKGFRC' A
#
# COMPACT_ATOMS: atom_id res chain seq x y z
N MET A 1 -19.64 32.02 42.99
CA MET A 1 -19.67 31.01 41.91
C MET A 1 -18.32 30.99 41.22
N HIS A 2 -17.44 30.06 41.58
CA HIS A 2 -16.10 29.94 40.99
C HIS A 2 -16.13 28.93 39.85
N ARG A 3 -15.90 29.41 38.62
CA ARG A 3 -15.70 28.57 37.43
C ARG A 3 -14.40 27.80 37.60
N ARG A 4 -14.48 26.48 37.75
CA ARG A 4 -13.32 25.59 37.57
C ARG A 4 -13.10 25.43 36.08
N ILE A 5 -12.08 26.10 35.55
CA ILE A 5 -11.57 25.84 34.21
C ILE A 5 -10.90 24.47 34.30
N VAL A 6 -11.57 23.44 33.77
CA VAL A 6 -10.97 22.12 33.57
C VAL A 6 -9.96 22.29 32.43
N SER A 7 -8.70 22.49 32.79
CA SER A 7 -7.58 22.45 31.85
C SER A 7 -7.39 21.01 31.40
N ALA A 8 -8.03 20.66 30.27
CA ALA A 8 -7.79 19.38 29.61
C ALA A 8 -6.35 19.41 29.07
N PRO A 9 -5.50 18.41 29.37
CA PRO A 9 -4.17 18.36 28.79
C PRO A 9 -4.34 18.05 27.31
N ALA A 10 -4.13 19.09 26.48
CA ALA A 10 -4.04 19.01 25.03
C ALA A 10 -2.76 18.27 24.58
N ALA A 11 -2.49 17.10 25.16
CA ALA A 11 -1.24 16.35 25.01
C ALA A 11 -1.41 15.00 24.29
N LEU A 12 -2.55 14.77 23.62
CA LEU A 12 -2.84 13.54 22.88
C LEU A 12 -3.17 13.78 21.39
N LEU A 13 -2.51 14.74 20.74
CA LEU A 13 -2.77 15.07 19.32
C LEU A 13 -1.50 15.15 18.47
N LEU A 14 -0.56 14.20 18.60
CA LEU A 14 0.64 14.18 17.75
C LEU A 14 1.07 12.76 17.34
N ALA A 15 0.15 11.95 16.81
CA ALA A 15 0.51 10.66 16.21
C ALA A 15 -0.17 10.39 14.85
N THR A 16 -0.57 11.43 14.11
CA THR A 16 -1.23 11.27 12.78
C THR A 16 -0.32 11.60 11.59
N GLY A 17 0.98 11.86 11.81
CA GLY A 17 1.85 12.48 10.80
C GLY A 17 2.72 11.55 9.92
N LEU A 18 2.75 10.24 10.16
CA LEU A 18 3.72 9.34 9.49
C LEU A 18 3.11 8.06 8.90
N LEU A 19 1.83 8.09 8.51
CA LEU A 19 1.39 7.27 7.38
C LEU A 19 1.55 8.09 6.10
N SER A 20 2.75 8.62 5.87
CA SER A 20 3.23 8.83 4.50
C SER A 20 3.09 7.48 3.83
N GLY A 21 2.04 7.30 3.03
CA GLY A 21 1.75 6.06 2.35
C GLY A 21 3.06 5.54 1.77
N CYS A 22 3.46 4.34 2.20
CA CYS A 22 4.66 3.68 1.67
C CYS A 22 4.66 3.91 0.17
N ASP A 23 5.67 4.64 -0.30
CA ASP A 23 5.80 5.04 -1.69
C ASP A 23 5.45 3.85 -2.56
N SER A 24 4.43 4.03 -3.39
CA SER A 24 3.91 3.03 -4.29
C SER A 24 4.87 2.74 -5.45
N ARG A 25 6.19 2.87 -5.25
CA ARG A 25 7.24 2.50 -6.23
C ARG A 25 7.47 0.99 -6.29
N SER A 26 6.45 0.22 -5.96
CA SER A 26 6.55 -1.23 -5.86
C SER A 26 6.35 -1.81 -7.26
N PHE A 27 7.39 -2.48 -7.78
CA PHE A 27 7.41 -3.27 -9.02
C PHE A 27 7.75 -2.57 -10.34
N GLU A 28 7.93 -1.24 -10.40
CA GLU A 28 8.42 -0.54 -11.61
C GLU A 28 9.75 -1.11 -12.14
N GLY A 29 10.64 -1.50 -11.24
CA GLY A 29 11.94 -2.09 -11.58
C GLY A 29 11.89 -3.54 -12.05
N TYR A 30 10.74 -4.22 -11.97
CA TYR A 30 10.62 -5.60 -12.41
C TYR A 30 10.62 -5.65 -13.94
N SER A 31 11.31 -6.64 -14.50
CA SER A 31 11.07 -7.05 -15.87
C SER A 31 9.62 -7.55 -16.02
N ASN A 32 9.11 -7.54 -17.26
CA ASN A 32 7.79 -8.09 -17.57
C ASN A 32 7.67 -9.56 -17.11
N TYR A 33 8.75 -10.33 -17.22
CA TYR A 33 8.78 -11.71 -16.80
C TYR A 33 8.66 -11.88 -15.27
N GLU A 34 9.40 -11.09 -14.50
CA GLU A 34 9.32 -11.09 -13.03
C GLU A 34 7.92 -10.67 -12.57
N LEU A 35 7.38 -9.61 -13.18
CA LEU A 35 6.04 -9.14 -12.87
C LEU A 35 4.97 -10.20 -13.15
N SER A 36 5.02 -10.89 -14.29
CA SER A 36 4.09 -12.00 -14.60
C SER A 36 4.22 -13.15 -13.62
N ARG A 37 5.44 -13.54 -13.23
CA ARG A 37 5.67 -14.62 -12.27
C ARG A 37 5.02 -14.31 -10.94
N GLU A 38 5.24 -13.10 -10.45
CA GLU A 38 4.79 -12.65 -9.13
C GLU A 38 3.27 -12.42 -9.11
N TYR A 39 2.72 -11.94 -10.22
CA TYR A 39 1.28 -11.87 -10.45
C TYR A 39 0.62 -13.26 -10.45
N ALA A 40 1.26 -14.27 -11.05
CA ALA A 40 0.77 -15.65 -10.99
C ALA A 40 0.81 -16.22 -9.56
N ASP A 41 1.84 -15.90 -8.79
CA ASP A 41 1.95 -16.34 -7.40
C ASP A 41 0.84 -15.78 -6.51
N CYS A 42 0.36 -14.56 -6.79
CA CYS A 42 -0.79 -13.97 -6.11
C CYS A 42 -2.09 -14.77 -6.28
N LYS A 43 -2.23 -15.56 -7.36
CA LYS A 43 -3.43 -16.39 -7.61
C LYS A 43 -3.45 -17.71 -6.85
N ARG A 44 -2.35 -18.09 -6.18
CA ARG A 44 -2.24 -19.41 -5.53
C ARG A 44 -2.98 -19.52 -4.18
N GLY A 45 -3.62 -18.45 -3.71
CA GLY A 45 -4.38 -18.43 -2.46
C GLY A 45 -3.50 -18.50 -1.20
N GLY A 46 -4.12 -18.41 -0.02
CA GLY A 46 -3.41 -18.53 1.26
C GLY A 46 -2.51 -17.33 1.62
N LEU A 47 -2.85 -16.12 1.16
CA LEU A 47 -2.06 -14.93 1.43
C LEU A 47 -2.21 -14.46 2.88
N SER A 48 -1.09 -14.13 3.52
CA SER A 48 -1.09 -13.35 4.76
C SER A 48 -1.58 -11.91 4.48
N PRO A 49 -1.94 -11.11 5.51
CA PRO A 49 -2.29 -9.70 5.30
C PRO A 49 -1.21 -8.90 4.55
N ALA A 50 0.07 -9.16 4.86
CA ALA A 50 1.19 -8.56 4.13
C ALA A 50 1.28 -9.07 2.69
N GLY A 51 0.99 -10.35 2.46
CA GLY A 51 0.92 -10.94 1.12
C GLY A 51 -0.20 -10.33 0.26
N ALA A 52 -1.38 -10.11 0.84
CA ALA A 52 -2.49 -9.45 0.16
C ALA A 52 -2.13 -8.02 -0.24
N GLN A 53 -1.51 -7.26 0.66
CA GLN A 53 -1.05 -5.91 0.36
C GLN A 53 0.00 -5.89 -0.76
N ARG A 54 0.94 -6.84 -0.74
CA ARG A 54 1.92 -7.00 -1.82
C ARG A 54 1.23 -7.29 -3.16
N CYS A 55 0.26 -8.20 -3.18
CA CYS A 55 -0.48 -8.55 -4.39
C CYS A 55 -1.27 -7.38 -4.95
N ASN A 56 -1.91 -6.56 -4.12
CA ASN A 56 -2.58 -5.33 -4.57
C ASN A 56 -1.62 -4.41 -5.35
N ASN A 57 -0.36 -4.30 -4.91
CA ASN A 57 0.65 -3.50 -5.59
C ASN A 57 1.12 -4.14 -6.91
N ILE A 58 1.27 -5.47 -6.97
CA ILE A 58 1.60 -6.22 -8.19
C ILE A 58 0.50 -6.06 -9.24
N GLU A 59 -0.75 -6.21 -8.82
CA GLU A 59 -1.93 -6.04 -9.68
C GLU A 59 -2.00 -4.62 -10.25
N LYS A 60 -1.73 -3.61 -9.41
CA LYS A 60 -1.69 -2.21 -9.81
C LYS A 60 -0.62 -1.96 -10.88
N GLU A 61 0.61 -2.42 -10.66
CA GLU A 61 1.69 -2.28 -11.64
C GLU A 61 1.36 -2.99 -12.97
N CYS A 62 0.76 -4.19 -12.89
CA CYS A 62 0.34 -4.92 -14.07
C CYS A 62 -0.67 -4.13 -14.91
N GLU A 63 -1.68 -3.53 -14.26
CA GLU A 63 -2.70 -2.75 -14.95
C GLU A 63 -2.12 -1.47 -15.56
N ILE A 64 -1.18 -0.81 -14.88
CA ILE A 64 -0.44 0.34 -15.43
C ILE A 64 0.27 -0.07 -16.73
N ARG A 65 1.06 -1.16 -16.73
CA ARG A 65 1.77 -1.60 -17.94
C ARG A 65 0.85 -2.10 -19.05
N LYS A 66 -0.31 -2.65 -18.69
CA LYS A 66 -1.34 -3.00 -19.67
C LYS A 66 -1.88 -1.76 -20.37
N GLN A 67 -2.18 -0.71 -19.62
CA GLN A 67 -2.70 0.55 -20.16
C GLN A 67 -1.65 1.32 -20.96
N GLU A 68 -0.40 1.39 -20.48
CA GLU A 68 0.66 2.19 -21.10
C GLU A 68 1.40 1.48 -22.24
N LYS A 69 1.60 0.16 -22.11
CA LYS A 69 2.51 -0.61 -22.96
C LYS A 69 1.86 -1.83 -23.63
N GLY A 70 0.56 -2.07 -23.38
CA GLY A 70 -0.14 -3.26 -23.88
C GLY A 70 0.37 -4.58 -23.29
N PHE A 71 1.13 -4.53 -22.20
CA PHE A 71 1.67 -5.72 -21.54
C PHE A 71 0.56 -6.50 -20.81
N ARG A 72 0.67 -7.83 -20.77
CA ARG A 72 -0.27 -8.70 -20.06
C ARG A 72 0.48 -9.60 -19.09
N CYS A 73 0.22 -9.39 -17.80
CA CYS A 73 0.38 -10.43 -16.80
C CYS A 73 -0.83 -11.40 -16.87
#